data_AF-A0A3N5M7N8-F1
#
_entry.id   AF-A0A3N5M7N8-F1
#
_cell.length_a   1.000
_cell.length_b   1.000
_cell.length_c   1.000
_cell.angle_alpha   90.00
_cell.angle_beta   90.00
_cell.angle_gamma   90.00
#
_symmetry.space_group_name_H-M   'P 1'
#
loop_
_entity.id
_entity.type
_entity.pdbx_description
1 polymer ?
#
loop_
_entity_poly.entity_id
_entity_poly.type
_entity_poly.pdbx_seq_one_letter_code
_entity_poly.pdbx_strand_id
1 'polypeptide(L)'
;METIVDKERIDEALELIWVLAEEGHNELDRFSLSSDDPDTNLLTKALIDQDLAMVSDNTIQLTEKGRKTARGLIRRQRLAERLFSDVFEMSDDSVVDDACKMEHILSEELTESVCTFLGHPPTCPHGKLIPRGDCCKKFKIEVTPVVTRLTEFEVGSTGKITFIVPSDPSRISKLNSLGISAGSIIKLIQKKPSSVLQIDETTVAIDHE
;
A
#
# COMPACT_ATOMS: atom_id res chain seq x y z
N MET A 1 -26.54 -22.03 20.21
CA MET A 1 -26.20 -21.47 18.89
C MET A 1 -24.96 -20.64 19.13
N GLU A 2 -23.77 -21.20 18.88
CA GLU A 2 -22.54 -20.42 19.01
C GLU A 2 -22.61 -19.27 18.02
N THR A 3 -22.55 -18.05 18.53
CA THR A 3 -22.46 -16.83 17.72
C THR A 3 -21.08 -16.87 17.07
N ILE A 4 -21.00 -17.35 15.84
CA ILE A 4 -19.76 -17.42 15.08
C ILE A 4 -19.36 -15.98 14.76
N VAL A 5 -18.24 -15.52 15.33
CA VAL A 5 -17.58 -14.29 14.90
C VAL A 5 -17.00 -14.55 13.52
N ASP A 6 -17.37 -13.73 12.53
CA ASP A 6 -16.83 -13.86 11.19
C ASP A 6 -15.36 -13.42 11.13
N LYS A 7 -14.71 -13.70 10.00
CA LYS A 7 -13.29 -13.45 9.83
C LYS A 7 -12.95 -11.95 9.76
N GLU A 8 -13.83 -11.14 9.20
CA GLU A 8 -13.60 -9.70 9.02
C GLU A 8 -13.49 -9.00 10.38
N ARG A 9 -14.43 -9.31 11.29
CA ARG A 9 -14.39 -8.84 12.69
C ARG A 9 -13.11 -9.23 13.42
N ILE A 10 -12.59 -10.43 13.16
CA ILE A 10 -11.32 -10.89 13.75
C ILE A 10 -10.15 -10.10 13.15
N ASP A 11 -10.12 -9.92 11.83
CA ASP A 11 -9.06 -9.20 11.14
C ASP A 11 -8.99 -7.74 11.63
N GLU A 12 -10.13 -7.04 11.70
CA GLU A 12 -10.25 -5.67 12.24
C GLU A 12 -9.74 -5.57 13.69
N ALA A 13 -10.11 -6.53 14.54
CA ALA A 13 -9.65 -6.55 15.93
C ALA A 13 -8.13 -6.74 16.04
N LEU A 14 -7.54 -7.59 15.20
CA LEU A 14 -6.10 -7.82 15.17
C LEU A 14 -5.33 -6.57 14.74
N GLU A 15 -5.84 -5.84 13.77
CA GLU A 15 -5.30 -4.56 13.33
C GLU A 15 -5.39 -3.51 14.43
N LEU A 16 -6.55 -3.38 15.08
CA LEU A 16 -6.73 -2.44 16.18
C LEU A 16 -5.76 -2.71 17.34
N ILE A 17 -5.60 -3.97 17.75
CA ILE A 17 -4.63 -4.35 18.80
C ILE A 17 -3.20 -3.98 18.35
N TRP A 18 -2.86 -4.17 17.07
CA TRP A 18 -1.55 -3.78 16.54
C TRP A 18 -1.34 -2.26 16.59
N VAL A 19 -2.33 -1.47 16.14
CA VAL A 19 -2.26 -0.01 16.10
C VAL A 19 -2.14 0.56 17.51
N LEU A 20 -2.96 0.10 18.46
CA LEU A 20 -2.86 0.50 19.86
C LEU A 20 -1.48 0.18 20.43
N ALA A 21 -0.92 -1.00 20.13
CA ALA A 21 0.42 -1.36 20.57
C ALA A 21 1.52 -0.45 19.99
N GLU A 22 1.40 -0.01 18.73
CA GLU A 22 2.31 0.99 18.14
C GLU A 22 2.22 2.36 18.82
N GLU A 23 1.06 2.69 19.38
CA GLU A 23 0.81 3.91 20.17
C GLU A 23 1.24 3.76 21.64
N GLY A 24 1.68 2.57 22.04
CA GLY A 24 2.09 2.28 23.42
C GLY A 24 0.94 1.91 24.35
N HIS A 25 -0.20 1.50 23.79
CA HIS A 25 -1.40 1.10 24.50
C HIS A 25 -1.68 -0.38 24.36
N ASN A 26 -2.11 -1.01 25.45
CA ASN A 26 -2.41 -2.44 25.50
C ASN A 26 -3.53 -2.77 26.48
N GLU A 27 -4.16 -1.76 27.09
CA GLU A 27 -5.25 -1.91 28.04
C GLU A 27 -6.48 -2.48 27.34
N LEU A 28 -7.08 -3.54 27.92
CA LEU A 28 -8.26 -4.19 27.37
C LEU A 28 -9.45 -3.22 27.28
N ASP A 29 -9.64 -2.38 28.29
CA ASP A 29 -10.68 -1.34 28.28
C ASP A 29 -10.52 -0.38 27.11
N ARG A 30 -9.27 -0.05 26.75
CA ARG A 30 -8.99 0.84 25.62
C ARG A 30 -9.29 0.16 24.29
N PHE A 31 -8.93 -1.10 24.14
CA PHE A 31 -9.35 -1.90 22.99
C PHE A 31 -10.88 -1.93 22.85
N SER A 32 -11.60 -2.19 23.94
CA SER A 32 -13.07 -2.22 23.94
C SER A 32 -13.70 -0.87 23.59
N LEU A 33 -13.09 0.25 23.97
CA LEU A 33 -13.57 1.61 23.66
C LEU A 33 -13.25 2.05 22.23
N SER A 34 -12.16 1.55 21.64
CA SER A 34 -11.73 1.92 20.29
C SER A 34 -12.26 0.99 19.20
N SER A 35 -12.84 -0.14 19.57
CA SER A 35 -13.43 -1.10 18.64
C SER A 35 -14.83 -0.68 18.22
N ASP A 36 -15.10 -0.71 16.91
CA ASP A 36 -16.44 -0.51 16.35
C ASP A 36 -17.34 -1.76 16.45
N ASP A 37 -16.76 -2.89 16.86
CA ASP A 37 -17.49 -4.15 17.06
C ASP A 37 -18.59 -4.03 18.15
N PRO A 38 -19.84 -4.44 17.86
CA PRO A 38 -20.96 -4.32 18.80
C PRO A 38 -20.86 -5.23 20.04
N ASP A 39 -20.03 -6.27 20.02
CA ASP A 39 -19.83 -7.21 21.12
C ASP A 39 -18.34 -7.57 21.29
N THR A 40 -17.59 -6.62 21.86
CA THR A 40 -16.16 -6.76 22.13
C THR A 40 -15.82 -7.89 23.10
N ASN A 41 -16.77 -8.31 23.96
CA ASN A 41 -16.57 -9.45 24.86
C ASN A 41 -16.58 -10.78 24.09
N LEU A 42 -17.56 -10.96 23.20
CA LEU A 42 -17.61 -12.11 22.29
C LEU A 42 -16.36 -12.15 21.40
N LEU A 43 -15.96 -11.00 20.85
CA LEU A 43 -14.77 -10.87 20.01
C LEU A 43 -13.48 -11.24 20.75
N THR A 44 -13.29 -10.68 21.95
CA THR A 44 -12.13 -11.00 22.80
C THR A 44 -12.07 -12.49 23.11
N LYS A 45 -13.21 -13.10 23.44
CA LYS A 45 -13.28 -14.54 23.67
C LYS A 45 -12.88 -15.33 22.42
N ALA A 46 -13.39 -14.96 21.24
CA ALA A 46 -13.04 -15.62 19.98
C ALA A 46 -11.55 -15.51 19.65
N LEU A 47 -10.93 -14.36 19.91
CA LEU A 47 -9.48 -14.16 19.74
C LEU A 47 -8.66 -15.08 20.65
N ILE A 48 -9.08 -15.25 21.91
CA ILE A 48 -8.41 -16.16 22.87
C ILE A 48 -8.61 -17.61 22.46
N ASP A 49 -9.85 -18.02 22.14
CA ASP A 49 -10.20 -19.39 21.76
C ASP A 49 -9.45 -19.84 20.48
N GLN A 50 -9.12 -18.89 19.60
CA GLN A 50 -8.34 -19.13 18.38
C GLN A 50 -6.81 -18.97 18.56
N ASP A 51 -6.33 -18.72 19.78
CA ASP A 51 -4.91 -18.46 20.08
C ASP A 51 -4.35 -17.28 19.28
N LEU A 52 -5.15 -16.23 19.06
CA LEU A 52 -4.76 -15.02 18.34
C LEU A 52 -4.40 -13.87 19.29
N ALA A 53 -5.06 -13.79 20.45
CA ALA A 53 -4.72 -12.85 21.49
C ALA A 53 -4.72 -13.52 22.87
N MET A 54 -4.01 -12.92 23.81
CA MET A 54 -4.02 -13.29 25.21
C MET A 54 -4.39 -12.09 26.06
N VAL A 55 -5.11 -12.35 27.14
CA VAL A 55 -5.53 -11.32 28.11
C VAL A 55 -4.98 -11.69 29.49
N SER A 56 -4.27 -10.76 30.11
CA SER A 56 -3.77 -10.86 31.50
C SER A 56 -3.81 -9.48 32.13
N ASP A 57 -4.22 -9.38 33.40
CA ASP A 57 -4.16 -8.13 34.18
C ASP A 57 -4.70 -6.90 33.43
N ASN A 58 -5.90 -7.02 32.86
CA ASN A 58 -6.57 -5.98 32.05
C ASN A 58 -5.77 -5.50 30.83
N THR A 59 -4.87 -6.35 30.32
CA THR A 59 -4.04 -6.08 29.14
C THR A 59 -4.35 -7.12 28.07
N ILE A 60 -4.53 -6.67 26.83
CA ILE A 60 -4.67 -7.53 25.65
C ILE A 60 -3.41 -7.45 24.78
N GLN A 61 -2.90 -8.61 24.37
CA GLN A 61 -1.71 -8.70 23.53
C GLN A 61 -1.89 -9.77 22.46
N LEU A 62 -1.34 -9.53 21.28
CA LEU A 62 -1.28 -10.54 20.22
C LEU A 62 -0.36 -11.69 20.64
N THR A 63 -0.81 -12.93 20.44
CA THR A 63 0.07 -14.09 20.48
C THR A 63 1.01 -14.08 19.27
N GLU A 64 1.97 -15.00 19.19
CA GLU A 64 2.81 -15.11 18.00
C GLU A 64 1.98 -15.39 16.74
N LYS A 65 0.95 -16.23 16.86
CA LYS A 65 0.02 -16.54 15.77
C LYS A 65 -0.78 -15.30 15.36
N GLY A 66 -1.37 -14.59 16.32
CA GLY A 66 -2.11 -13.35 16.04
C GLY A 66 -1.22 -12.26 15.45
N ARG A 67 0.01 -12.12 15.96
CA ARG A 67 0.99 -11.17 15.45
C ARG A 67 1.37 -11.45 14.01
N LYS A 68 1.51 -12.72 13.62
CA LYS A 68 1.77 -13.10 12.22
C LYS A 68 0.60 -12.71 11.31
N THR A 69 -0.63 -12.94 11.74
CA THR A 69 -1.83 -12.56 10.99
C THR A 69 -1.97 -11.05 10.87
N ALA A 70 -1.94 -10.33 11.99
CA ALA A 70 -2.01 -8.86 12.07
C ALA A 70 -0.93 -8.19 11.20
N ARG A 71 0.31 -8.71 11.24
CA ARG A 71 1.41 -8.22 10.41
C ARG A 71 1.10 -8.28 8.92
N GLY A 72 0.39 -9.32 8.47
CA GLY A 72 -0.02 -9.46 7.09
C GLY A 72 -1.09 -8.43 6.70
N LEU A 73 -2.09 -8.24 7.55
CA LEU A 73 -3.16 -7.25 7.39
C LEU A 73 -2.58 -5.83 7.30
N ILE A 74 -1.85 -5.41 8.34
CA ILE A 74 -1.18 -4.09 8.41
C ILE A 74 -0.24 -3.86 7.21
N ARG A 75 0.44 -4.89 6.72
CA ARG A 75 1.28 -4.78 5.52
C ARG A 75 0.45 -4.51 4.27
N ARG A 76 -0.69 -5.19 4.09
CA ARG A 76 -1.60 -4.98 2.97
C ARG A 76 -2.19 -3.59 3.00
N GLN A 77 -2.74 -3.18 4.15
CA GLN A 77 -3.31 -1.85 4.36
C GLN A 77 -2.33 -0.76 3.94
N ARG A 78 -1.15 -0.75 4.56
CA ARG A 78 -0.16 0.33 4.39
C ARG A 78 0.42 0.37 2.97
N LEU A 79 0.49 -0.78 2.29
CA LEU A 79 0.89 -0.83 0.88
C LEU A 79 -0.23 -0.38 -0.05
N ALA A 80 -1.48 -0.70 0.25
CA ALA A 80 -2.65 -0.20 -0.48
C ALA A 80 -2.76 1.32 -0.33
N GLU A 81 -2.63 1.86 0.89
CA GLU A 81 -2.55 3.30 1.14
C GLU A 81 -1.46 3.96 0.29
N ARG A 82 -0.27 3.35 0.29
CA ARG A 82 0.87 3.88 -0.46
C ARG A 82 0.64 3.83 -1.97
N LEU A 83 0.04 2.76 -2.49
CA LEU A 83 -0.32 2.63 -3.89
C LEU A 83 -1.33 3.71 -4.30
N PHE A 84 -2.39 3.88 -3.51
CA PHE A 84 -3.47 4.82 -3.80
C PHE A 84 -3.02 6.27 -3.73
N SER A 85 -2.15 6.59 -2.78
CA SER A 85 -1.55 7.92 -2.68
C SER A 85 -0.52 8.18 -3.80
N ASP A 86 0.47 7.29 -3.98
CA ASP A 86 1.61 7.56 -4.87
C ASP A 86 1.29 7.42 -6.36
N VAL A 87 0.31 6.57 -6.71
CA VAL A 87 0.05 6.19 -8.11
C VAL A 87 -1.31 6.68 -8.59
N PHE A 88 -2.33 6.70 -7.73
CA PHE A 88 -3.66 7.19 -8.07
C PHE A 88 -3.95 8.61 -7.58
N GLU A 89 -3.01 9.23 -6.85
CA GLU A 89 -3.12 10.61 -6.36
C GLU A 89 -4.45 10.88 -5.62
N MET A 90 -4.95 9.86 -4.90
CA MET A 90 -6.15 9.95 -4.10
C MET A 90 -5.93 10.84 -2.87
N SER A 91 -6.98 11.52 -2.41
CA SER A 91 -6.94 12.33 -1.18
C SER A 91 -6.90 11.45 0.06
N ASP A 92 -6.20 11.89 1.10
CA ASP A 92 -5.96 11.14 2.34
C ASP A 92 -7.24 10.50 2.92
N ASP A 93 -8.35 11.25 2.99
CA ASP A 93 -9.63 10.74 3.52
C ASP A 93 -10.16 9.51 2.73
N SER A 94 -10.00 9.51 1.40
CA SER A 94 -10.45 8.39 0.56
C SER A 94 -9.47 7.22 0.54
N VAL A 95 -8.18 7.49 0.79
CA VAL A 95 -7.12 6.48 0.76
C VAL A 95 -7.31 5.48 1.88
N VAL A 96 -7.65 5.93 3.09
CA VAL A 96 -7.83 5.07 4.26
C VAL A 96 -9.01 4.12 4.05
N ASP A 97 -10.17 4.66 3.67
CA ASP A 97 -11.41 3.89 3.49
C ASP A 97 -11.26 2.80 2.42
N ASP A 98 -10.62 3.13 1.29
CA ASP A 98 -10.46 2.17 0.20
C ASP A 98 -9.30 1.19 0.47
N ALA A 99 -8.25 1.62 1.19
CA ALA A 99 -7.19 0.72 1.61
C ALA A 99 -7.69 -0.37 2.57
N CYS A 100 -8.58 0.00 3.49
CA CYS A 100 -9.21 -0.94 4.43
C CYS A 100 -10.00 -2.02 3.68
N LYS A 101 -10.89 -1.64 2.76
CA LYS A 101 -11.63 -2.62 1.94
C LYS A 101 -10.72 -3.55 1.13
N MET A 102 -9.61 -3.02 0.64
CA MET A 102 -8.70 -3.76 -0.23
C MET A 102 -7.82 -4.74 0.53
N GLU A 103 -7.54 -4.51 1.81
CA GLU A 103 -6.63 -5.37 2.57
C GLU A 103 -7.14 -6.81 2.72
N HIS A 104 -8.45 -6.99 2.81
CA HIS A 104 -9.07 -8.32 2.88
C HIS A 104 -9.10 -9.05 1.53
N ILE A 105 -8.94 -8.31 0.42
CA ILE A 105 -9.01 -8.84 -0.95
C ILE A 105 -7.61 -9.17 -1.50
N LEU A 106 -6.61 -8.38 -1.11
CA LEU A 106 -5.24 -8.53 -1.62
C LEU A 106 -4.61 -9.86 -1.18
N SER A 107 -4.26 -10.70 -2.17
CA SER A 107 -3.47 -11.91 -1.91
C SER A 107 -2.06 -11.56 -1.44
N GLU A 108 -1.40 -12.47 -0.74
CA GLU A 108 -0.01 -12.29 -0.32
C GLU A 108 0.93 -12.07 -1.53
N GLU A 109 0.74 -12.82 -2.61
CA GLU A 109 1.51 -12.66 -3.85
C GLU A 109 1.34 -11.28 -4.50
N LEU A 110 0.10 -10.79 -4.55
CA LEU A 110 -0.18 -9.46 -5.08
C LEU A 110 0.42 -8.37 -4.18
N THR A 111 0.37 -8.56 -2.86
CA THR A 111 0.97 -7.65 -1.87
C THR A 111 2.48 -7.53 -2.06
N GLU A 112 3.17 -8.64 -2.30
CA GLU A 112 4.61 -8.64 -2.60
C GLU A 112 4.92 -7.96 -3.93
N SER A 113 4.06 -8.15 -4.94
CA SER A 113 4.18 -7.48 -6.24
C SER A 113 3.99 -5.96 -6.12
N VAL A 114 2.98 -5.50 -5.38
CA VAL A 114 2.75 -4.08 -5.06
C VAL A 114 3.95 -3.50 -4.31
N CYS A 115 4.46 -4.20 -3.30
CA CYS A 115 5.63 -3.75 -2.55
C CYS A 115 6.87 -3.58 -3.45
N THR A 116 7.10 -4.52 -4.37
CA THR A 116 8.20 -4.46 -5.33
C THR A 116 8.01 -3.33 -6.34
N PHE A 117 6.79 -3.17 -6.85
CA PHE A 117 6.42 -2.10 -7.78
C PHE A 117 6.64 -0.70 -7.18
N LEU A 118 6.31 -0.52 -5.89
CA LEU A 118 6.56 0.72 -5.15
C LEU A 118 8.01 0.90 -4.70
N GLY A 119 8.93 -0.01 -5.04
CA GLY A 119 10.34 0.09 -4.65
C GLY A 119 10.62 -0.18 -3.17
N HIS A 120 9.83 -1.05 -2.53
CA HIS A 120 9.96 -1.44 -1.13
C HIS A 120 9.91 -0.27 -0.13
N PRO A 121 8.83 0.54 -0.15
CA PRO A 121 8.71 1.71 0.71
C PRO A 121 8.86 1.34 2.20
N PRO A 122 9.59 2.13 3.00
CA PRO A 122 9.75 1.86 4.44
C PRO A 122 8.51 2.26 5.26
N THR A 123 7.71 3.21 4.76
CA THR A 123 6.58 3.81 5.47
C THR A 123 5.38 4.02 4.54
N CYS A 124 4.18 4.04 5.11
CA CYS A 124 2.97 4.48 4.41
C CYS A 124 2.90 6.02 4.34
N PRO A 125 1.92 6.61 3.62
CA PRO A 125 1.72 8.07 3.55
C PRO A 125 1.59 8.74 4.93
N HIS A 126 1.02 8.05 5.92
CA HIS A 126 0.83 8.53 7.29
C HIS A 126 2.08 8.38 8.18
N GLY A 127 3.23 7.97 7.62
CA GLY A 127 4.49 7.84 8.35
C GLY A 127 4.64 6.56 9.20
N LYS A 128 3.66 5.64 9.17
CA LYS A 128 3.74 4.35 9.87
C LYS A 128 4.60 3.35 9.08
N LEU A 129 5.34 2.50 9.79
CA LEU A 129 6.28 1.55 9.17
C LEU A 129 5.56 0.45 8.40
N ILE A 130 6.00 0.10 7.20
CA ILE A 130 5.46 -1.04 6.47
C ILE A 130 6.16 -2.32 6.94
N PRO A 131 5.45 -3.31 7.52
CA PRO A 131 6.07 -4.58 7.88
C PRO A 131 6.72 -5.24 6.66
N ARG A 132 7.98 -5.69 6.77
CA ARG A 132 8.76 -6.17 5.61
C ARG A 132 8.37 -7.57 5.15
N GLY A 133 8.10 -7.77 3.87
CA GLY A 133 7.84 -9.09 3.28
C GLY A 133 9.10 -9.80 2.79
N ASP A 134 8.91 -10.95 2.12
CA ASP A 134 10.01 -11.72 1.52
C ASP A 134 10.67 -10.98 0.34
N CYS A 135 9.90 -10.22 -0.44
CA CYS A 135 10.40 -9.36 -1.51
C CYS A 135 11.42 -8.34 -0.98
N CYS A 136 11.26 -7.87 0.27
CA CYS A 136 12.17 -6.92 0.89
C CYS A 136 13.51 -7.54 1.32
N LYS A 137 13.60 -8.87 1.43
CA LYS A 137 14.89 -9.55 1.72
C LYS A 137 15.81 -9.53 0.50
N LYS A 138 15.22 -9.62 -0.70
CA LYS A 138 15.93 -9.50 -1.99
C LYS A 138 16.45 -8.08 -2.23
N PHE A 139 15.86 -7.08 -1.57
CA PHE A 139 16.24 -5.67 -1.65
C PHE A 139 17.62 -5.33 -1.04
N LYS A 140 18.22 -6.23 -0.25
CA LYS A 140 19.56 -6.01 0.33
C LYS A 140 20.71 -6.04 -0.70
N ILE A 141 20.42 -6.36 -1.95
CA ILE A 141 21.41 -6.39 -3.04
C ILE A 141 20.96 -5.33 -4.05
N GLU A 142 21.36 -4.07 -3.82
CA GLU A 142 21.32 -2.93 -4.75
C GLU A 142 20.05 -2.74 -5.61
N VAL A 143 19.13 -1.84 -5.24
CA VAL A 143 18.07 -1.45 -6.19
C VAL A 143 17.71 0.04 -6.12
N THR A 144 17.96 0.72 -7.24
CA THR A 144 17.32 1.97 -7.68
C THR A 144 15.83 1.75 -7.95
N PRO A 145 14.90 2.65 -7.58
CA PRO A 145 13.47 2.47 -7.79
C PRO A 145 13.13 2.02 -9.23
N VAL A 146 12.36 0.94 -9.36
CA VAL A 146 12.01 0.29 -10.64
C VAL A 146 11.20 1.22 -11.54
N VAL A 147 10.47 2.15 -10.93
CA VAL A 147 9.72 3.21 -11.60
C VAL A 147 10.24 4.55 -11.08
N THR A 148 10.57 5.46 -12.00
CA THR A 148 11.02 6.82 -11.69
C THR A 148 10.12 7.79 -12.44
N ARG A 149 9.77 8.92 -11.82
CA ARG A 149 8.99 9.98 -12.48
C ARG A 149 9.76 10.49 -13.70
N LEU A 150 9.05 10.87 -14.76
CA LEU A 150 9.70 11.39 -15.97
C LEU A 150 10.60 12.61 -15.67
N THR A 151 10.21 13.42 -14.70
CA THR A 151 10.98 14.58 -14.20
C THR A 151 12.32 14.20 -13.56
N GLU A 152 12.42 13.01 -12.98
CA GLU A 152 13.61 12.46 -12.32
C GLU A 152 14.41 11.54 -13.24
N PHE A 153 13.81 11.01 -14.30
CA PHE A 153 14.40 10.07 -15.26
C PHE A 153 15.66 10.64 -15.96
N GLU A 154 16.76 9.92 -16.09
CA GLU A 154 17.99 10.49 -16.65
C GLU A 154 17.90 10.82 -18.15
N VAL A 155 18.45 11.97 -18.55
CA VAL A 155 18.52 12.36 -19.97
C VAL A 155 19.49 11.44 -20.70
N GLY A 156 19.06 10.91 -21.84
CA GLY A 156 19.77 9.91 -22.63
C GLY A 156 19.40 8.48 -22.30
N SER A 157 18.74 8.24 -21.16
CA SER A 157 18.31 6.91 -20.73
C SER A 157 17.04 6.47 -21.43
N THR A 158 16.89 5.14 -21.57
CA THR A 158 15.72 4.48 -22.17
C THR A 158 14.93 3.77 -21.09
N GLY A 159 13.60 3.90 -21.10
CA GLY A 159 12.72 3.30 -20.11
C GLY A 159 11.37 2.93 -20.69
N LYS A 160 10.65 2.04 -20.00
CA LYS A 160 9.29 1.65 -20.36
C LYS A 160 8.30 2.50 -19.57
N ILE A 161 7.37 3.16 -20.26
CA ILE A 161 6.26 3.86 -19.60
C ILE A 161 5.44 2.81 -18.87
N THR A 162 5.34 2.93 -17.55
CA THR A 162 4.60 1.95 -16.74
C THR A 162 3.14 2.39 -16.58
N PHE A 163 2.91 3.66 -16.33
CA PHE A 163 1.58 4.28 -16.29
C PHE A 163 1.68 5.77 -16.65
N ILE A 164 0.57 6.36 -17.05
CA ILE A 164 0.43 7.79 -17.36
C ILE A 164 -0.74 8.29 -16.52
N VAL A 165 -0.52 9.30 -15.68
CA VAL A 165 -1.58 9.96 -14.90
C VAL A 165 -1.92 11.27 -15.61
N PRO A 166 -3.07 11.37 -16.29
CA PRO A 166 -3.47 12.60 -16.97
C PRO A 166 -4.20 13.54 -16.02
N SER A 167 -3.93 14.84 -16.13
CA SER A 167 -4.76 15.88 -15.51
C SER A 167 -6.08 16.15 -16.28
N ASP A 168 -6.18 15.73 -17.55
CA ASP A 168 -7.40 15.80 -18.38
C ASP A 168 -7.49 14.57 -19.32
N PRO A 169 -8.62 13.83 -19.36
CA PRO A 169 -8.87 12.72 -20.29
C PRO A 169 -8.53 13.02 -21.76
N SER A 170 -8.69 14.27 -22.23
CA SER A 170 -8.41 14.66 -23.61
C SER A 170 -6.91 14.51 -23.98
N ARG A 171 -6.02 14.55 -22.99
CA ARG A 171 -4.56 14.46 -23.18
C ARG A 171 -4.10 13.04 -23.41
N ILE A 172 -4.73 12.03 -22.80
CA ILE A 172 -4.41 10.62 -23.10
C ILE A 172 -4.65 10.32 -24.57
N SER A 173 -5.78 10.76 -25.13
CA SER A 173 -6.10 10.54 -26.54
C SER A 173 -5.04 11.14 -27.47
N LYS A 174 -4.52 12.33 -27.14
CA LYS A 174 -3.42 12.98 -27.88
C LYS A 174 -2.11 12.19 -27.73
N LEU A 175 -1.75 11.79 -26.52
CA LEU A 175 -0.53 11.00 -26.26
C LEU A 175 -0.58 9.66 -27.01
N ASN A 176 -1.69 8.94 -26.96
CA ASN A 176 -1.89 7.70 -27.69
C ASN A 176 -1.76 7.90 -29.21
N SER A 177 -2.29 9.00 -29.75
CA SER A 177 -2.14 9.33 -31.18
C SER A 177 -0.69 9.60 -31.60
N LEU A 178 0.17 9.95 -30.64
CA LEU A 178 1.61 10.19 -30.80
C LEU A 178 2.46 8.96 -30.44
N GLY A 179 1.84 7.80 -30.17
CA GLY A 179 2.53 6.56 -29.78
C GLY A 179 2.97 6.50 -28.30
N ILE A 180 2.54 7.47 -27.49
CA ILE A 180 2.85 7.53 -26.06
C ILE A 180 1.70 6.87 -25.29
N SER A 181 1.91 5.64 -24.87
CA SER A 181 0.97 4.89 -24.04
C SER A 181 1.71 4.10 -22.95
N ALA A 182 0.96 3.59 -21.98
CA ALA A 182 1.51 2.63 -21.03
C ALA A 182 2.06 1.41 -21.81
N GLY A 183 3.31 1.08 -21.56
CA GLY A 183 4.04 0.02 -22.25
C GLY A 183 5.01 0.51 -23.33
N SER A 184 4.89 1.75 -23.81
CA SER A 184 5.81 2.30 -24.81
C SER A 184 7.24 2.39 -24.25
N ILE A 185 8.22 2.06 -25.08
CA ILE A 185 9.64 2.28 -24.78
C ILE A 185 9.98 3.69 -25.23
N ILE A 186 10.49 4.51 -24.31
CA ILE A 186 10.86 5.89 -24.56
C ILE A 186 12.32 6.13 -24.24
N LYS A 187 12.94 7.07 -24.95
CA LYS A 187 14.22 7.65 -24.58
C LYS A 187 14.02 9.13 -24.26
N LEU A 188 14.50 9.58 -23.11
CA LEU A 188 14.41 10.99 -22.74
C LEU A 188 15.54 11.77 -23.40
N ILE A 189 15.23 12.68 -24.31
CA ILE A 189 16.21 13.52 -25.00
C ILE A 189 16.51 14.79 -24.18
N GLN A 190 15.49 15.35 -23.53
CA GLN A 190 15.57 16.64 -22.85
C GLN A 190 14.52 16.75 -21.75
N LYS A 191 14.82 17.46 -20.65
CA LYS A 191 13.86 17.77 -19.57
C LYS A 191 13.32 19.21 -19.58
N LYS A 192 14.14 20.17 -20.02
CA LYS A 192 13.84 21.60 -19.96
C LYS A 192 14.23 22.28 -21.27
N PRO A 193 13.45 23.26 -21.79
CA PRO A 193 12.25 23.85 -21.17
C PRO A 193 11.03 22.91 -21.13
N SER A 194 10.91 22.01 -22.10
CA SER A 194 9.88 20.95 -22.16
C SER A 194 10.53 19.57 -22.18
N SER A 195 9.78 18.54 -21.79
CA SER A 195 10.24 17.15 -21.80
C SER A 195 10.16 16.60 -23.22
N VAL A 196 11.30 16.27 -23.83
CA VAL A 196 11.36 15.72 -25.19
C VAL A 196 11.63 14.23 -25.13
N LEU A 197 10.70 13.43 -25.65
CA LEU A 197 10.76 11.97 -25.67
C LEU A 197 10.94 11.47 -27.10
N GLN A 198 11.81 10.48 -27.27
CA GLN A 198 11.86 9.67 -28.49
C GLN A 198 11.06 8.39 -28.27
N ILE A 199 10.14 8.09 -29.17
CA ILE A 199 9.43 6.81 -29.26
C ILE A 199 9.67 6.27 -30.67
N ASP A 200 10.36 5.14 -30.78
CA ASP A 200 10.85 4.62 -32.05
C ASP A 200 11.62 5.70 -32.85
N GLU A 201 11.12 6.09 -34.02
CA GLU A 201 11.69 7.15 -34.89
C GLU A 201 11.04 8.53 -34.67
N THR A 202 10.05 8.63 -33.78
CA THR A 202 9.29 9.86 -33.54
C THR A 202 9.82 10.61 -32.32
N THR A 203 10.01 11.92 -32.44
CA THR A 203 10.37 12.79 -31.33
C THR A 203 9.20 13.70 -30.97
N VAL A 204 8.79 13.67 -29.70
CA VAL A 204 7.63 14.41 -29.18
C VAL A 204 8.06 15.29 -28.02
N ALA A 205 7.66 16.56 -28.05
CA ALA A 205 7.80 17.47 -26.91
C ALA A 205 6.50 17.49 -26.09
N ILE A 206 6.64 17.35 -24.78
CA ILE A 206 5.55 17.38 -23.79
C ILE A 206 5.82 18.54 -22.83
N ASP A 207 4.87 19.44 -22.73
CA ASP A 207 4.89 20.53 -21.76
C ASP A 207 4.44 20.08 -20.37
N HIS A 208 4.93 20.77 -19.34
CA HIS A 208 4.71 20.45 -17.93
C HIS A 208 3.39 20.99 -17.35
N GLU A 209 2.60 21.72 -18.13
CA GLU A 209 1.23 22.12 -17.74
C GLU A 209 0.31 20.91 -17.67
#